data_AF-A0A417H8E1-F1
#
_entry.id   AF-A0A417H8E1-F1
#
_cell.length_a   1.000
_cell.length_b   1.000
_cell.length_c   1.000
_cell.angle_alpha   90.00
_cell.angle_beta   90.00
_cell.angle_gamma   90.00
#
_symmetry.space_group_name_H-M   'P 1'
#
loop_
_entity.id
_entity.type
_entity.pdbx_description
1 polymer ?
#
loop_
_entity_poly.entity_id
_entity_poly.type
_entity_poly.pdbx_seq_one_letter_code
_entity_poly.pdbx_strand_id
1 'polypeptide(L)' 'MEPLIRQLILGRDVKPRPPENLAALLRQMSAMGNNINQIAKVANSSKFIRSEDIEEIKEMQSELWKVVKNM' A
#
# COMPACT_ATOMS: atom_id res chain seq x y z
N MET A 1 19.63 25.07 -3.46
CA MET A 1 18.60 26.08 -3.77
C MET A 1 18.55 26.43 -5.25
N GLU A 2 19.71 26.72 -5.87
CA GLU A 2 19.81 27.04 -7.31
C GLU A 2 19.08 26.08 -8.29
N PRO A 3 19.06 24.74 -8.09
CA PRO A 3 18.37 23.83 -9.02
C PRO A 3 16.84 23.97 -9.00
N LEU A 4 16.26 24.21 -7.83
CA LEU A 4 14.81 24.36 -7.67
C LEU A 4 14.33 25.67 -8.31
N ILE A 5 15.07 26.76 -8.07
CA ILE A 5 14.80 28.08 -8.67
C ILE A 5 14.86 27.99 -10.19
N ARG A 6 15.86 27.30 -10.75
CA ARG A 6 15.97 27.08 -12.20
C ARG A 6 14.79 26.28 -12.77
N GLN A 7 14.31 25.26 -12.06
CA GLN A 7 13.14 24.48 -12.50
C GLN A 7 11.87 25.33 -12.55
N LEU A 8 11.68 26.19 -11.55
CA LEU A 8 10.54 27.13 -11.51
C LEU A 8 10.61 28.17 -12.63
N ILE A 9 11.79 28.72 -12.92
CA ILE A 9 12.00 29.67 -14.03
C ILE A 9 11.70 29.02 -15.39
N LEU A 10 12.07 27.74 -15.57
CA LEU A 10 11.79 26.97 -16.78
C LEU A 10 10.31 26.53 -16.90
N GLY A 11 9.42 27.02 -16.03
CA GLY A 11 7.99 26.69 -16.05
C GLY A 11 7.70 25.24 -15.68
N ARG A 12 8.63 24.55 -15.01
CA ARG A 12 8.45 23.16 -14.63
C ARG A 12 7.54 23.06 -13.41
N ASP A 13 6.51 22.23 -13.49
CA ASP A 13 5.60 21.97 -12.38
C ASP A 13 6.35 21.20 -11.27
N VAL A 14 6.41 21.80 -10.08
CA VAL A 14 7.02 21.20 -8.89
C VAL A 14 5.91 20.53 -8.09
N LYS A 15 5.89 19.19 -8.14
CA LYS A 15 4.92 18.42 -7.35
C LYS A 15 5.21 18.55 -5.85
N PRO A 16 4.16 18.60 -5.01
CA PRO A 16 4.33 18.52 -3.58
C PRO A 16 5.04 17.22 -3.20
N ARG A 17 5.79 17.28 -2.10
CA ARG A 17 6.41 16.09 -1.55
C ARG A 17 5.30 15.10 -1.15
N PRO A 18 5.44 13.80 -1.46
CA PRO A 18 4.45 12.82 -1.04
C PRO A 18 4.28 12.81 0.48
N PRO A 19 3.11 12.42 1.00
CA PRO A 19 2.91 12.26 2.44
C PRO A 19 3.99 11.37 3.05
N GLU A 20 4.47 11.73 4.23
CA GLU A 20 5.58 11.04 4.92
C GLU A 20 5.30 9.54 5.11
N ASN A 21 4.03 9.20 5.34
CA ASN A 21 3.52 7.85 5.55
C ASN A 21 3.22 7.07 4.26
N LEU A 22 3.31 7.67 3.06
CA LEU A 22 3.02 6.98 1.81
C LEU A 22 3.90 5.74 1.61
N ALA A 23 5.19 5.84 1.94
CA ALA A 23 6.11 4.71 1.84
C ALA A 23 5.73 3.57 2.80
N ALA A 24 5.22 3.90 3.99
CA ALA A 24 4.74 2.90 4.94
C ALA A 24 3.45 2.23 4.47
N LEU A 25 2.51 3.01 3.92
CA LEU A 25 1.27 2.50 3.32
C LEU A 25 1.56 1.50 2.20
N LEU A 26 2.47 1.85 1.27
CA LEU A 26 2.84 0.98 0.16
C LEU A 26 3.46 -0.34 0.64
N ARG A 27 4.27 -0.30 1.71
CA ARG A 27 4.81 -1.53 2.33
C ARG A 27 3.72 -2.41 2.93
N GLN A 28 2.77 -1.83 3.67
CA GLN A 28 1.64 -2.58 4.24
C GLN A 28 0.75 -3.20 3.15
N MET A 29 0.47 -2.45 2.08
CA MET A 29 -0.28 -2.95 0.94
C MET A 29 0.43 -4.11 0.24
N SER A 30 1.76 -4.03 0.08
CA SER A 30 2.56 -5.13 -0.47
C SER A 30 2.53 -6.38 0.42
N ALA A 31 2.65 -6.20 1.74
CA ALA A 31 2.55 -7.30 2.71
C ALA A 31 1.18 -8.01 2.63
N MET A 32 0.08 -7.27 2.55
CA MET A 32 -1.25 -7.85 2.34
C MET A 32 -1.36 -8.61 1.01
N GLY A 33 -0.82 -8.05 -0.07
CA GLY A 33 -0.78 -8.75 -1.37
C GLY A 33 -0.05 -10.09 -1.29
N ASN A 34 1.05 -10.14 -0.54
CA ASN A 34 1.79 -11.39 -0.30
C ASN A 34 0.96 -12.40 0.49
N ASN A 35 0.26 -11.97 1.54
CA ASN A 35 -0.61 -12.84 2.34
C ASN A 35 -1.75 -13.43 1.49
N ILE A 36 -2.41 -12.59 0.69
CA ILE A 36 -3.45 -13.03 -0.26
C ILE A 36 -2.89 -14.08 -1.24
N ASN A 37 -1.70 -13.84 -1.81
CA ASN A 37 -1.06 -14.79 -2.71
C ASN A 37 -0.73 -16.13 -2.03
N GLN A 38 -0.30 -16.10 -0.76
CA GLN A 38 -0.03 -17.32 0.00
C GLN A 38 -1.30 -18.13 0.23
N ILE A 39 -2.39 -17.48 0.64
CA ILE A 39 -3.69 -18.13 0.84
C ILE A 39 -4.21 -18.71 -0.47
N ALA A 40 -4.11 -17.96 -1.57
CA ALA A 40 -4.49 -18.47 -2.89
C ALA A 40 -3.66 -19.70 -3.29
N LYS A 41 -2.35 -19.69 -3.04
CA LYS A 41 -1.47 -20.84 -3.33
C LYS A 41 -1.86 -22.06 -2.50
N VAL A 42 -2.08 -21.88 -1.20
CA VAL A 42 -2.52 -22.95 -0.29
C VAL A 42 -3.87 -23.49 -0.74
N ALA A 43 -4.85 -22.62 -0.95
CA ALA A 43 -6.19 -22.98 -1.44
C ALA A 43 -6.17 -23.74 -2.76
N ASN A 44 -5.33 -23.31 -3.70
CA ASN A 44 -5.17 -23.98 -4.99
C ASN A 44 -4.57 -25.38 -4.84
N SER A 45 -3.66 -25.56 -3.88
CA SER A 45 -3.03 -26.86 -3.58
C SER A 45 -3.90 -27.80 -2.76
N SER A 46 -4.64 -27.29 -1.76
CA SER A 46 -5.43 -28.08 -0.81
C SER A 46 -6.89 -28.22 -1.22
N LYS A 47 -7.35 -27.43 -2.21
CA LYS A 47 -8.78 -27.21 -2.55
C LYS A 47 -9.63 -26.70 -1.37
N PHE A 48 -8.98 -26.17 -0.34
CA PHE A 48 -9.62 -25.76 0.91
C PHE A 48 -9.04 -24.43 1.41
N ILE A 49 -9.91 -23.53 1.85
CA ILE A 49 -9.56 -22.25 2.46
C ILE A 49 -9.97 -22.29 3.93
N ARG A 50 -9.06 -21.89 4.82
CA ARG A 50 -9.38 -21.69 6.23
C ARG A 50 -10.09 -20.36 6.42
N SER A 51 -11.12 -20.33 7.26
CA SER A 51 -11.91 -19.12 7.47
C SER A 51 -11.09 -18.03 8.18
N GLU A 52 -10.21 -18.45 9.09
CA GLU A 52 -9.32 -17.54 9.83
C GLU A 52 -8.38 -16.74 8.90
N ASP A 53 -7.89 -17.36 7.81
CA ASP A 53 -7.04 -16.69 6.82
C ASP A 53 -7.78 -15.54 6.10
N ILE A 54 -9.09 -15.72 5.89
CA ILE A 54 -9.95 -14.71 5.28
C ILE A 54 -10.29 -13.59 6.28
N GLU A 55 -10.51 -13.95 7.54
CA GLU A 55 -10.73 -12.99 8.63
C GLU A 55 -9.53 -12.06 8.78
N GLU A 56 -8.31 -12.61 8.81
CA GLU A 56 -7.06 -11.85 8.95
C GLU A 56 -6.87 -10.86 7.79
N ILE A 57 -7.17 -11.27 6.54
CA ILE A 57 -7.13 -10.34 5.39
C ILE A 57 -8.13 -9.20 5.57
N LYS A 58 -9.36 -9.48 6.01
CA LYS A 58 -10.40 -8.46 6.18
C LYS A 58 -10.00 -7.45 7.24
N GLU A 59 -9.42 -7.90 8.35
CA GLU A 59 -8.89 -7.03 9.39
C GLU A 59 -7.77 -6.13 8.86
N MET A 60 -6.78 -6.70 8.17
CA MET A 60 -5.70 -5.92 7.55
C MET A 60 -6.22 -4.89 6.54
N GLN A 61 -7.23 -5.24 5.72
CA GLN A 61 -7.85 -4.32 4.78
C GLN A 61 -8.59 -3.18 5.49
N SER A 62 -9.28 -3.47 6.59
CA SER A 62 -9.97 -2.46 7.41
C SER A 62 -8.98 -1.46 8.01
N GLU A 63 -7.86 -1.95 8.55
CA GLU A 63 -6.80 -1.09 9.10
C GLU A 63 -6.14 -0.23 8.01
N LEU A 64 -5.82 -0.80 6.84
CA LEU A 64 -5.29 -0.03 5.71
C LEU A 64 -6.28 1.07 5.29
N TRP A 65 -7.58 0.76 5.23
CA TRP A 65 -8.60 1.72 4.85
C TRP A 65 -8.70 2.90 5.82
N LYS A 66 -8.54 2.66 7.13
CA LYS A 66 -8.47 3.73 8.13
C LYS A 66 -7.26 4.64 7.89
N VAL A 67 -6.10 4.06 7.59
CA VAL A 67 -4.88 4.84 7.28
C VAL A 67 -5.08 5.69 6.04
N VAL A 68 -5.63 5.12 4.95
CA VAL A 68 -5.88 5.85 3.69
C VAL A 68 -6.89 6.98 3.87
N LYS A 69 -7.94 6.79 4.67
CA LYS A 69 -8.94 7.84 4.95
C LYS A 69 -8.39 9.02 5.74
N ASN A 70 -7.34 8.80 6.52
CA ASN A 70 -6.75 9.80 7.40
C ASN A 70 -5.45 10.41 6.83
N MET A 71 -5.14 10.12 5.55
CA MET A 71 -3.99 10.63 4.81
C MET A 71 -4.26 11.91 4.04
#